data_AF-A0A397BNW2-F1
#
_entry.id   AF-A0A397BNW2-F1
#
_cell.length_a   1.000
_cell.length_b   1.000
_cell.length_c   1.000
_cell.angle_alpha   90.00
_cell.angle_beta   90.00
_cell.angle_gamma   90.00
#
_symmetry.space_group_name_H-M   'P 1'
#
loop_
_entity.id
_entity.type
_entity.pdbx_description
1 polymer ?
#
loop_
_entity_poly.entity_id
_entity_poly.type
_entity_poly.pdbx_seq_one_letter_code
_entity_poly.pdbx_strand_id
1 'polypeptide(L)'
;MGESVRIEARLTCAYFHAGGAVRGYVKIDSPRHLYIEWGVAQVHGHLCVDSDVLTVPVVPVAAMDESFMKSLNLPDVKTFSGPTGICIYQSKPTVLYSEIDVEHSTTSHFAIGLPPSMCPSFKERVGGTHTRHYTIGQAACHLVQLTFFKQTYMPGDVVLVAFDFTGATQPCASISASLVVSESLGALSLDPGRAVHTHTLQTAAELTDDALHTH
;
A
#
# COMPACT_ATOMS: atom_id res chain seq x y z
N MET A 1 -15.49 -15.52 -35.35
CA MET A 1 -14.77 -15.11 -34.12
C MET A 1 -13.75 -14.07 -34.55
N GLY A 2 -13.80 -12.86 -34.01
CA GLY A 2 -13.13 -11.70 -34.60
C GLY A 2 -11.60 -11.77 -34.53
N GLU A 3 -10.96 -11.65 -35.69
CA GLU A 3 -9.53 -11.40 -35.85
C GLU A 3 -9.21 -9.97 -35.39
N SER A 4 -8.92 -9.79 -34.11
CA SER A 4 -8.53 -8.49 -33.54
C SER A 4 -7.02 -8.39 -33.32
N VAL A 5 -6.50 -7.17 -33.46
CA VAL A 5 -5.13 -6.84 -33.04
C VAL A 5 -5.05 -6.99 -31.52
N ARG A 6 -4.06 -7.74 -31.04
CA ARG A 6 -3.82 -7.97 -29.62
C ARG A 6 -2.54 -7.25 -29.21
N ILE A 7 -2.67 -6.35 -28.24
CA ILE A 7 -1.54 -5.66 -27.62
C ILE A 7 -1.39 -6.21 -26.20
N GLU A 8 -0.20 -6.72 -25.89
CA GLU A 8 0.17 -7.24 -24.59
C GLU A 8 1.35 -6.43 -24.04
N ALA A 9 1.19 -5.86 -22.86
CA ALA A 9 2.28 -5.23 -22.13
C ALA A 9 2.53 -5.99 -20.84
N ARG A 10 3.79 -6.39 -20.59
CA ARG A 10 4.17 -7.09 -19.35
C ARG A 10 5.44 -6.52 -18.76
N LEU A 11 5.39 -6.35 -17.44
CA LEU A 11 6.55 -5.97 -16.64
C LEU A 11 7.33 -7.23 -16.24
N THR A 12 8.64 -7.14 -16.15
CA THR A 12 9.51 -8.26 -15.75
C THR A 12 9.48 -8.52 -14.24
N CYS A 13 8.99 -7.56 -13.45
CA CYS A 13 8.89 -7.64 -12.00
C CYS A 13 7.60 -6.96 -11.52
N ALA A 14 7.09 -7.38 -10.36
CA ALA A 14 5.96 -6.74 -9.68
C ALA A 14 6.39 -5.60 -8.73
N TYR A 15 7.67 -5.53 -8.38
CA TYR A 15 8.21 -4.59 -7.39
C TYR A 15 9.38 -3.80 -7.97
N PHE A 16 9.40 -2.51 -7.66
CA PHE A 16 10.45 -1.58 -8.08
C PHE A 16 10.86 -0.72 -6.88
N HIS A 17 12.11 -0.28 -6.85
CA HIS A 17 12.64 0.59 -5.81
C HIS A 17 13.10 1.92 -6.41
N ALA A 18 13.21 2.94 -5.57
CA ALA A 18 13.78 4.22 -5.95
C ALA A 18 15.21 4.04 -6.49
N GLY A 19 15.55 4.78 -7.55
CA GLY A 19 16.82 4.65 -8.29
C GLY A 19 16.94 3.38 -9.15
N GLY A 20 15.93 2.51 -9.14
CA GLY A 20 15.87 1.31 -9.97
C GLY A 20 15.39 1.59 -11.40
N ALA A 21 14.91 0.56 -12.08
CA ALA A 21 14.32 0.68 -13.42
C ALA A 21 13.08 -0.20 -13.57
N VAL A 22 12.05 0.33 -14.23
CA VAL A 22 10.89 -0.44 -14.70
C VAL A 22 11.27 -1.07 -16.03
N ARG A 23 11.23 -2.40 -16.10
CA ARG A 23 11.56 -3.17 -17.29
C ARG A 23 10.37 -4.00 -17.73
N GLY A 24 10.22 -4.15 -19.04
CA GLY A 24 9.10 -4.88 -19.61
C GLY A 24 9.22 -5.05 -21.10
N TYR A 25 8.15 -5.54 -21.70
CA TYR A 25 7.97 -5.57 -23.14
C TYR A 25 6.55 -5.19 -23.53
N VAL A 26 6.41 -4.73 -24.76
CA VAL A 26 5.14 -4.60 -25.46
C VAL A 26 5.17 -5.53 -26.66
N LYS A 27 4.23 -6.45 -26.74
CA LYS A 27 4.01 -7.35 -27.86
C LYS A 27 2.73 -6.95 -28.59
N ILE A 28 2.80 -6.86 -29.91
CA ILE A 28 1.66 -6.59 -30.77
C ILE A 28 1.53 -7.78 -31.69
N ASP A 29 0.43 -8.50 -31.60
CA ASP A 29 0.05 -9.57 -32.52
C ASP A 29 -1.10 -9.05 -33.39
N SER A 30 -0.94 -9.14 -34.70
CA SER A 30 -1.92 -8.68 -35.67
C SER A 30 -2.24 -9.80 -36.66
N PRO A 31 -3.52 -10.05 -36.96
CA PRO A 31 -3.92 -11.02 -37.99
C PRO A 31 -3.68 -10.50 -39.42
N ARG A 32 -3.26 -9.24 -39.56
CA ARG A 32 -3.04 -8.54 -40.83
C ARG A 32 -1.83 -7.61 -40.73
N HIS A 33 -1.29 -7.21 -41.87
CA HIS A 33 -0.27 -6.15 -41.93
C HIS A 33 -0.75 -4.88 -41.23
N LEU A 34 0.11 -4.32 -40.38
CA LEU A 34 -0.20 -3.19 -39.53
C LEU A 34 0.96 -2.20 -39.55
N TYR A 35 0.65 -0.96 -39.94
CA TYR A 35 1.59 0.15 -39.86
C TYR A 35 1.45 0.83 -38.49
N ILE A 36 2.55 0.97 -37.77
CA ILE A 36 2.63 1.67 -36.48
C ILE A 36 3.40 2.96 -36.71
N GLU A 37 2.69 4.08 -36.73
CA GLU A 37 3.29 5.41 -36.85
C GLU A 37 4.17 5.73 -35.64
N TRP A 38 3.67 5.45 -34.43
CA TRP A 38 4.37 5.78 -33.19
C TRP A 38 3.92 4.92 -32.02
N GLY A 39 4.83 4.58 -31.12
CA GLY A 39 4.49 3.96 -29.84
C GLY A 39 5.53 4.24 -28.77
N VAL A 40 5.06 4.54 -27.55
CA VAL A 40 5.90 4.93 -26.41
C VAL A 40 5.53 4.15 -25.16
N ALA A 41 6.53 3.85 -24.34
CA ALA A 41 6.37 3.46 -22.96
C ALA A 41 6.67 4.64 -22.03
N GLN A 42 5.84 4.84 -21.03
CA GLN A 42 6.02 5.88 -20.02
C GLN A 42 5.53 5.39 -18.67
N VAL A 43 6.22 5.77 -17.59
CA VAL A 43 5.83 5.44 -16.22
C VAL A 43 5.20 6.66 -15.59
N HIS A 44 4.00 6.50 -15.04
CA HIS A 44 3.28 7.54 -14.31
C HIS A 44 3.06 7.08 -12.87
N GLY A 45 3.29 7.97 -11.92
CA GLY A 45 2.95 7.81 -10.52
C GLY A 45 1.73 8.65 -10.21
N HIS A 46 0.67 8.02 -9.71
CA HIS A 46 -0.60 8.67 -9.44
C HIS A 46 -0.90 8.69 -7.94
N LEU A 47 -1.52 9.77 -7.50
CA LEU A 47 -2.15 9.89 -6.20
C LEU A 47 -3.67 9.96 -6.43
N CYS A 48 -4.38 8.90 -6.05
CA CYS A 48 -5.83 8.82 -6.18
C CYS A 48 -6.47 8.81 -4.79
N VAL A 49 -7.57 9.54 -4.64
CA VAL A 49 -8.47 9.40 -3.50
C VAL A 49 -9.79 8.84 -4.01
N ASP A 50 -10.26 7.75 -3.40
CA ASP A 50 -11.59 7.21 -3.68
C ASP A 50 -12.62 8.25 -3.22
N SER A 51 -13.29 8.92 -4.16
CA SER A 51 -14.45 9.75 -3.83
C SER A 51 -15.54 8.79 -3.38
N ASP A 52 -16.01 8.84 -2.13
CA ASP A 52 -17.02 9.83 -1.71
C ASP A 52 -16.77 10.45 -0.31
N VAL A 53 -15.61 10.23 0.30
CA VAL A 53 -15.37 10.57 1.73
C VAL A 53 -14.08 11.36 1.94
N LEU A 54 -13.86 12.41 1.14
CA LEU A 54 -12.96 13.49 1.57
C LEU A 54 -13.73 14.37 2.57
N THR A 55 -13.90 13.87 3.80
CA THR A 55 -14.24 14.72 4.94
C THR A 55 -13.00 15.51 5.30
N VAL A 56 -12.79 16.64 4.61
CA VAL A 56 -11.90 17.68 5.13
C VAL A 56 -12.43 18.00 6.54
N PRO A 57 -11.62 17.88 7.60
CA PRO A 57 -12.07 18.31 8.92
C PRO A 57 -12.52 19.76 8.77
N VAL A 58 -13.80 20.03 9.03
CA VAL A 58 -14.32 21.39 9.08
C VAL A 58 -13.74 22.00 10.35
N VAL A 59 -12.50 22.47 10.26
CA VAL A 59 -11.94 23.37 11.28
C VAL A 59 -12.76 24.64 11.15
N PRO A 60 -13.43 25.12 12.21
CA PRO A 60 -14.15 26.38 12.15
C PRO A 60 -13.18 27.47 11.69
N VAL A 61 -13.42 28.03 10.50
CA VAL A 61 -12.62 29.08 9.85
C VAL A 61 -12.79 30.43 10.57
N ALA A 62 -13.06 30.42 11.87
CA ALA A 62 -13.17 31.62 12.68
C ALA A 62 -11.80 32.17 13.10
N ALA A 63 -10.70 31.45 12.83
CA ALA A 63 -9.35 31.83 13.30
C ALA A 63 -8.21 31.58 12.30
N MET A 64 -8.48 31.34 11.01
CA MET A 64 -7.41 31.23 10.00
C MET A 64 -7.56 32.34 8.96
N ASP A 65 -6.64 33.29 9.01
CA ASP A 65 -6.51 34.39 8.07
C ASP A 65 -6.31 33.84 6.63
N GLU A 66 -7.00 34.43 5.64
CA GLU A 66 -6.82 34.08 4.22
C GLU A 66 -5.35 34.20 3.77
N SER A 67 -4.59 35.10 4.40
CA SER A 67 -3.15 35.27 4.15
C SER A 67 -2.36 34.01 4.51
N PHE A 68 -2.72 33.32 5.60
CA PHE A 68 -2.08 32.10 6.06
C PHE A 68 -2.38 30.92 5.12
N MET A 69 -3.63 30.79 4.68
CA MET A 69 -4.04 29.77 3.71
C MET A 69 -3.33 29.95 2.35
N LYS A 70 -3.17 31.19 1.89
CA LYS A 70 -2.38 31.50 0.68
C LYS A 70 -0.88 31.25 0.88
N SER A 71 -0.36 31.42 2.10
CA SER A 71 1.06 31.16 2.42
C SER A 71 1.40 29.66 2.46
N LEU A 72 0.42 28.80 2.76
CA LEU A 72 0.63 27.35 2.91
C LEU A 72 0.80 26.59 1.58
N ASN A 73 0.54 27.21 0.42
CA ASN A 73 0.65 26.59 -0.92
C ASN A 73 0.09 25.16 -0.97
N LEU A 74 -1.05 24.92 -0.32
CA LEU A 74 -1.65 23.60 -0.26
C LEU A 74 -2.20 23.21 -1.65
N PRO A 75 -1.95 21.99 -2.13
CA PRO A 75 -2.46 21.54 -3.42
C PRO A 75 -3.99 21.43 -3.38
N ASP A 76 -4.66 21.79 -4.49
CA ASP A 76 -6.11 21.63 -4.61
C ASP A 76 -6.50 20.15 -4.72
N VAL A 77 -6.86 19.57 -3.58
CA VAL A 77 -7.20 18.15 -3.40
C VAL A 77 -8.45 17.76 -4.20
N LYS A 78 -9.26 18.71 -4.68
CA LYS A 78 -10.40 18.41 -5.57
C LYS A 78 -9.97 17.74 -6.87
N THR A 79 -8.72 17.92 -7.28
CA THR A 79 -8.17 17.30 -8.49
C THR A 79 -7.72 15.84 -8.27
N PHE A 80 -7.76 15.34 -7.03
CA PHE A 80 -7.25 14.01 -6.68
C PHE A 80 -8.31 12.90 -6.73
N SER A 81 -9.59 13.27 -6.90
CA SER A 81 -10.71 12.33 -6.96
C SER A 81 -10.79 11.62 -8.31
N GLY A 82 -11.11 10.32 -8.31
CA GLY A 82 -11.40 9.52 -9.49
C GLY A 82 -10.44 8.35 -9.70
N PRO A 83 -10.68 7.48 -10.71
CA PRO A 83 -9.99 6.20 -10.88
C PRO A 83 -8.47 6.32 -11.01
N THR A 84 -8.00 7.45 -11.55
CA THR A 84 -6.58 7.74 -11.84
C THR A 84 -6.02 8.89 -11.02
N GLY A 85 -6.86 9.62 -10.26
CA GLY A 85 -6.42 10.74 -9.43
C GLY A 85 -5.54 11.77 -10.15
N ILE A 86 -4.57 12.35 -9.44
CA ILE A 86 -3.57 13.27 -9.98
C ILE A 86 -2.26 12.55 -10.31
N CYS A 87 -1.62 12.92 -11.42
CA CYS A 87 -0.27 12.47 -11.75
C CYS A 87 0.77 13.30 -10.98
N ILE A 88 1.54 12.67 -10.09
CA ILE A 88 2.59 13.30 -9.27
C ILE A 88 4.00 13.03 -9.80
N TYR A 89 4.13 12.06 -10.69
CA TYR A 89 5.39 11.71 -11.33
C TYR A 89 5.13 11.22 -12.75
N GLN A 90 5.91 11.71 -13.70
CA GLN A 90 5.87 11.26 -15.08
C GLN A 90 7.31 11.12 -15.59
N SER A 91 7.67 9.93 -16.07
CA SER A 91 8.99 9.70 -16.67
C SER A 91 9.11 10.38 -18.03
N LYS A 92 10.35 10.53 -18.54
CA LYS A 92 10.51 10.79 -19.98
C LYS A 92 9.92 9.62 -20.79
N PRO A 93 9.24 9.88 -21.92
CA PRO A 93 8.72 8.83 -22.78
C PRO A 93 9.89 8.06 -23.43
N THR A 94 9.76 6.74 -23.50
CA THR A 94 10.69 5.85 -24.21
C THR A 94 10.02 5.38 -25.48
N VAL A 95 10.57 5.76 -26.63
CA VAL A 95 10.06 5.36 -27.95
C VAL A 95 10.30 3.87 -28.16
N LEU A 96 9.24 3.12 -28.45
CA LEU A 96 9.28 1.70 -28.79
C LEU A 96 9.17 1.49 -30.30
N TYR A 97 8.34 2.31 -30.96
CA TYR A 97 8.02 2.20 -32.37
C TYR A 97 8.03 3.60 -32.99
N SER A 98 8.57 3.71 -34.19
CA SER A 98 8.53 4.90 -35.02
C SER A 98 8.50 4.45 -36.47
N GLU A 99 7.35 4.63 -37.11
CA GLU A 99 7.12 4.31 -38.53
C GLU A 99 7.55 2.88 -38.92
N ILE A 100 6.90 1.87 -38.32
CA ILE A 100 7.21 0.46 -38.60
C ILE A 100 6.05 -0.30 -39.25
N ASP A 101 6.38 -1.22 -40.14
CA ASP A 101 5.45 -2.22 -40.68
C ASP A 101 5.56 -3.54 -39.89
N VAL A 102 4.41 -4.05 -39.44
CA VAL A 102 4.29 -5.30 -38.69
C VAL A 102 3.45 -6.28 -39.51
N GLU A 103 4.04 -7.38 -39.95
CA GLU A 103 3.31 -8.39 -40.74
C GLU A 103 2.32 -9.20 -39.89
N HIS A 104 2.82 -9.79 -38.79
CA HIS A 104 2.06 -10.70 -37.93
C HIS A 104 2.29 -10.44 -36.44
N SER A 105 3.53 -10.17 -36.03
CA SER A 105 3.86 -9.92 -34.63
C SER A 105 5.12 -9.07 -34.50
N THR A 106 5.15 -8.20 -33.50
CA THR A 106 6.37 -7.50 -33.07
C THR A 106 6.45 -7.48 -31.55
N THR A 107 7.66 -7.47 -31.00
CA THR A 107 7.91 -7.37 -29.56
C THR A 107 9.03 -6.38 -29.31
N SER A 108 8.76 -5.35 -28.52
CA SER A 108 9.74 -4.34 -28.12
C SER A 108 9.94 -4.34 -26.61
N HIS A 109 11.19 -4.47 -26.19
CA HIS A 109 11.59 -4.38 -24.79
C HIS A 109 11.89 -2.93 -24.40
N PHE A 110 11.63 -2.60 -23.14
CA PHE A 110 11.94 -1.27 -22.59
C PHE A 110 12.52 -1.35 -21.19
N ALA A 111 13.26 -0.30 -20.84
CA ALA A 111 13.78 -0.05 -19.50
C ALA A 111 13.70 1.44 -19.20
N ILE A 112 12.93 1.82 -18.18
CA ILE A 112 12.71 3.22 -17.77
C ILE A 112 13.31 3.40 -16.37
N GLY A 113 14.29 4.29 -16.25
CA GLY A 113 14.89 4.63 -14.96
C GLY A 113 13.89 5.34 -14.05
N LEU A 114 13.96 5.01 -12.76
CA LEU A 114 13.16 5.63 -11.71
C LEU A 114 14.02 6.64 -10.93
N PRO A 115 13.42 7.74 -10.41
CA PRO A 115 14.16 8.73 -9.66
C PRO A 115 14.72 8.11 -8.36
N PRO A 116 15.84 8.64 -7.85
CA PRO A 116 16.53 8.09 -6.67
C PRO A 116 15.72 8.21 -5.37
N SER A 117 14.69 9.05 -5.37
CA SER A 117 13.71 9.18 -4.28
C SER A 117 12.30 9.08 -4.84
N MET A 118 11.47 8.24 -4.23
CA MET A 118 10.05 8.05 -4.58
C MET A 118 9.25 7.81 -3.31
N CYS A 119 8.00 8.26 -3.31
CA CYS A 119 7.04 7.82 -2.29
C CYS A 119 6.74 6.32 -2.48
N PRO A 120 6.68 5.52 -1.40
CA PRO A 120 6.26 4.13 -1.52
C PRO A 120 4.81 4.05 -2.02
N SER A 121 4.51 3.05 -2.85
CA SER A 121 3.15 2.80 -3.31
C SER A 121 2.25 2.44 -2.11
N PHE A 122 1.17 3.19 -1.93
CA PHE A 122 0.19 2.96 -0.89
C PHE A 122 -1.20 2.85 -1.51
N LYS A 123 -1.92 1.79 -1.15
CA LYS A 123 -3.36 1.69 -1.41
C LYS A 123 -4.04 1.48 -0.08
N GLU A 124 -4.72 2.52 0.40
CA GLU A 124 -5.67 2.33 1.48
C GLU A 124 -6.77 1.39 0.98
N ARG A 125 -7.01 0.32 1.73
CA ARG A 125 -8.15 -0.55 1.45
C ARG A 125 -9.37 0.21 1.97
N VAL A 126 -10.14 0.84 1.08
CA VAL A 126 -11.42 1.46 1.47
C VAL A 126 -12.29 0.36 2.07
N GLY A 127 -12.42 0.45 3.39
CA GLY A 127 -12.92 -0.62 4.22
C GLY A 127 -12.59 -0.32 5.67
N GLY A 128 -13.23 0.73 6.19
CA GLY A 128 -13.48 1.06 7.60
C GLY A 128 -12.26 1.20 8.53
N THR A 129 -12.35 2.12 9.48
CA THR A 129 -11.73 1.94 10.81
C THR A 129 -12.19 0.61 11.40
N HIS A 130 -11.59 -0.49 10.96
CA HIS A 130 -11.89 -1.81 11.47
C HIS A 130 -11.08 -2.00 12.73
N THR A 131 -11.65 -1.49 13.82
CA THR A 131 -11.31 -1.93 15.16
C THR A 131 -11.37 -3.47 15.17
N ARG A 132 -10.27 -4.15 15.52
CA ARG A 132 -10.26 -5.61 15.69
C ARG A 132 -10.20 -5.94 17.15
N HIS A 133 -11.08 -6.86 17.55
CA HIS A 133 -11.09 -7.42 18.89
C HIS A 133 -10.51 -8.84 18.84
N TYR A 134 -9.61 -9.12 19.76
CA TYR A 134 -8.98 -10.41 19.96
C TYR A 134 -9.23 -10.85 21.39
N THR A 135 -9.92 -11.97 21.57
CA THR A 135 -10.06 -12.58 22.89
C THR A 135 -8.84 -13.44 23.17
N ILE A 136 -8.13 -13.12 24.23
CA ILE A 136 -7.01 -13.90 24.76
C ILE A 136 -7.56 -14.71 25.94
N GLY A 137 -7.37 -16.03 25.89
CA GLY A 137 -7.89 -16.98 26.88
C GLY A 137 -7.80 -18.42 26.39
N GLN A 138 -8.09 -19.38 27.26
CA GLN A 138 -8.07 -20.80 26.94
C GLN A 138 -9.46 -21.41 27.21
N ALA A 139 -10.12 -21.93 26.16
CA ALA A 139 -11.44 -22.56 26.24
C ALA A 139 -12.49 -21.70 26.98
N ALA A 140 -13.02 -22.15 28.13
CA ALA A 140 -13.99 -21.43 28.95
C ALA A 140 -13.38 -20.32 29.83
N CYS A 141 -12.05 -20.16 29.80
CA CYS A 141 -11.34 -19.17 30.60
C CYS A 141 -11.01 -17.93 29.75
N HIS A 142 -11.69 -16.83 30.03
CA HIS A 142 -11.43 -15.53 29.40
C HIS A 142 -10.36 -14.79 30.20
N LEU A 143 -9.31 -14.29 29.56
CA LEU A 143 -8.28 -13.50 30.24
C LEU A 143 -8.40 -12.01 29.90
N VAL A 144 -8.48 -11.65 28.62
CA VAL A 144 -8.55 -10.25 28.20
C VAL A 144 -9.03 -10.13 26.76
N GLN A 145 -9.78 -9.07 26.46
CA GLN A 145 -10.09 -8.66 25.10
C GLN A 145 -9.13 -7.55 24.67
N LEU A 146 -8.28 -7.84 23.70
CA LEU A 146 -7.35 -6.90 23.09
C LEU A 146 -8.01 -6.22 21.89
N THR A 147 -8.00 -4.90 21.87
CA THR A 147 -8.57 -4.09 20.80
C THR A 147 -7.48 -3.32 20.05
N PHE A 148 -7.36 -3.57 18.76
CA PHE A 148 -6.54 -2.76 17.84
C PHE A 148 -7.42 -1.76 17.12
N PHE A 149 -7.09 -0.47 17.22
CA PHE A 149 -7.84 0.60 16.56
C PHE A 149 -7.41 0.84 15.11
N LYS A 150 -6.27 0.27 14.71
CA LYS A 150 -5.72 0.33 13.35
C LYS A 150 -5.11 -1.02 12.98
N GLN A 151 -5.21 -1.41 11.71
CA GLN A 151 -4.69 -2.69 11.21
C GLN A 151 -3.39 -2.56 10.40
N THR A 152 -3.07 -1.36 9.94
CA THR A 152 -1.90 -1.08 9.12
C THR A 152 -1.22 0.16 9.68
N TYR A 153 0.07 0.06 9.96
CA TYR A 153 0.86 1.13 10.57
C TYR A 153 2.01 1.53 9.63
N MET A 154 2.30 2.83 9.59
CA MET A 154 3.44 3.42 8.90
C MET A 154 4.60 3.67 9.88
N PRO A 155 5.85 3.75 9.40
CA PRO A 155 6.95 4.21 10.24
C PRO A 155 6.65 5.59 10.83
N GLY A 156 6.75 5.72 12.16
CA GLY A 156 6.38 6.92 12.90
C GLY A 156 4.95 6.93 13.46
N ASP A 157 4.10 5.97 13.06
CA ASP A 157 2.79 5.80 13.69
C ASP A 157 2.92 5.29 15.12
N VAL A 158 1.98 5.73 15.97
CA VAL A 158 1.80 5.18 17.31
C VAL A 158 0.84 4.00 17.24
N VAL A 159 1.31 2.83 17.69
CA VAL A 159 0.46 1.64 17.85
C VAL A 159 -0.35 1.78 19.12
N LEU A 160 -1.64 2.15 18.97
CA LEU A 160 -2.58 2.23 20.08
C LEU A 160 -3.38 0.93 20.19
N VAL A 161 -3.37 0.34 21.39
CA VAL A 161 -4.18 -0.82 21.73
C VAL A 161 -4.86 -0.61 23.07
N ALA A 162 -6.00 -1.27 23.28
CA ALA A 162 -6.68 -1.31 24.56
C ALA A 162 -6.84 -2.76 25.03
N PHE A 163 -6.52 -3.00 26.29
CA PHE A 163 -6.77 -4.26 26.97
C PHE A 163 -8.02 -4.09 27.84
N ASP A 164 -9.05 -4.88 27.56
CA ASP A 164 -10.29 -4.91 28.31
C ASP A 164 -10.40 -6.23 29.07
N PHE A 165 -10.31 -6.16 30.39
CA PHE A 165 -10.40 -7.30 31.30
C PHE A 165 -11.82 -7.53 31.84
N THR A 166 -12.81 -6.82 31.30
CA THR A 166 -14.20 -6.96 31.73
C THR A 166 -14.67 -8.41 31.50
N GLY A 167 -15.01 -9.12 32.57
CA GLY A 167 -15.43 -10.53 32.51
C GLY A 167 -14.28 -11.53 32.38
N ALA A 168 -13.04 -11.12 32.67
CA ALA A 168 -11.94 -12.06 32.82
C ALA A 168 -12.22 -13.02 33.98
N THR A 169 -11.91 -14.29 33.79
CA THR A 169 -12.10 -15.37 34.77
C THR A 169 -10.79 -15.93 35.27
N GLN A 170 -9.67 -15.33 34.87
CA GLN A 170 -8.32 -15.70 35.29
C GLN A 170 -7.54 -14.47 35.75
N PRO A 171 -6.74 -14.59 36.82
CA PRO A 171 -5.86 -13.53 37.27
C PRO A 171 -4.75 -13.29 36.23
N CYS A 172 -4.46 -12.02 35.96
CA CYS A 172 -3.36 -11.59 35.11
C CYS A 172 -2.31 -10.87 35.96
N ALA A 173 -1.10 -11.42 36.05
CA ALA A 173 0.00 -10.85 36.84
C ALA A 173 0.87 -9.84 36.06
N SER A 174 0.92 -9.97 34.74
CA SER A 174 1.67 -9.07 33.87
C SER A 174 1.21 -9.17 32.42
N ILE A 175 1.31 -8.07 31.68
CA ILE A 175 1.09 -8.02 30.23
C ILE A 175 2.42 -7.67 29.57
N SER A 176 2.75 -8.36 28.49
CA SER A 176 3.84 -7.94 27.60
C SER A 176 3.40 -8.00 26.15
N ALA A 177 3.78 -6.99 25.39
CA ALA A 177 3.52 -6.87 23.96
C ALA A 177 4.85 -6.60 23.25
N SER A 178 5.12 -7.36 22.19
CA SER A 178 6.34 -7.17 21.39
C SER A 178 5.98 -6.92 19.93
N LEU A 179 6.60 -5.91 19.34
CA LEU A 179 6.56 -5.68 17.90
C LEU A 179 7.69 -6.49 17.27
N VAL A 180 7.32 -7.48 16.46
CA VAL A 180 8.26 -8.44 15.87
C VAL A 180 8.18 -8.37 14.35
N VAL A 181 9.33 -8.27 13.71
CA VAL A 181 9.49 -8.42 12.26
C VAL A 181 9.90 -9.86 11.99
N SER A 182 9.18 -10.52 11.10
CA SER A 182 9.49 -11.88 10.67
C SER A 182 9.59 -11.93 9.15
N GLU A 183 10.69 -12.48 8.67
CA GLU A 183 10.91 -12.79 7.26
C GLU A 183 10.64 -14.27 7.04
N SER A 184 9.77 -14.59 6.08
CA SER A 184 9.37 -15.96 5.79
C SER A 184 9.69 -16.36 4.34
N LEU A 185 9.92 -17.66 4.15
CA LEU A 185 10.17 -18.22 2.82
C LEU A 185 8.91 -18.08 1.95
N GLY A 186 9.11 -17.61 0.72
CA GLY A 186 8.03 -17.38 -0.24
C GLY A 186 7.35 -18.68 -0.71
N ALA A 187 6.20 -18.52 -1.38
CA ALA A 187 5.32 -19.60 -1.82
C ALA A 187 5.97 -20.65 -2.75
N LEU A 188 7.13 -20.35 -3.33
CA LEU A 188 7.88 -21.23 -4.24
C LEU A 188 9.08 -21.91 -3.56
N SER A 189 9.24 -21.73 -2.24
CA SER A 189 10.23 -22.43 -1.45
C SER A 189 9.83 -23.90 -1.23
N LEU A 190 10.80 -24.74 -0.87
CA LEU A 190 10.56 -26.11 -0.40
C LEU A 190 9.75 -26.15 0.91
N ASP A 191 9.75 -25.05 1.66
CA ASP A 191 9.03 -24.90 2.93
C ASP A 191 8.40 -23.50 3.05
N PRO A 192 7.30 -23.24 2.30
CA PRO A 192 6.65 -21.93 2.29
C PRO A 192 6.13 -21.52 3.66
N GLY A 193 6.34 -20.24 4.03
CA GLY A 193 5.88 -19.68 5.29
C GLY A 193 6.81 -19.95 6.48
N ARG A 194 7.85 -20.79 6.34
CA ARG A 194 8.89 -20.94 7.36
C ARG A 194 9.58 -19.60 7.61
N ALA A 195 9.62 -19.16 8.86
CA ALA A 195 10.39 -18.00 9.27
C ALA A 195 11.89 -18.28 9.11
N VAL A 196 12.57 -17.44 8.33
CA VAL A 196 14.02 -17.47 8.09
C VAL A 196 14.72 -16.60 9.12
N HIS A 197 14.11 -15.47 9.45
CA HIS A 197 14.66 -14.50 10.37
C HIS A 197 13.55 -13.83 11.15
N THR A 198 13.77 -13.64 12.44
CA THR A 198 12.82 -12.98 13.34
C THR A 198 13.59 -11.98 14.20
N HIS A 199 13.15 -10.73 14.19
CA HIS A 199 13.77 -9.65 14.96
C HIS A 199 12.73 -8.87 15.74
N THR A 200 12.96 -8.69 17.04
CA THR A 200 12.08 -7.90 17.91
C THR A 200 12.51 -6.44 17.89
N LEU A 201 11.64 -5.56 17.41
CA LEU A 201 11.90 -4.12 17.33
C LEU A 201 11.72 -3.44 18.68
N GLN A 202 10.67 -3.81 19.42
CA GLN A 202 10.33 -3.21 20.70
C GLN A 202 9.50 -4.17 21.54
N THR A 203 9.70 -4.13 22.85
CA THR A 203 8.86 -4.80 23.83
C THR A 203 8.36 -3.77 24.84
N ALA A 204 7.06 -3.75 25.08
CA ALA A 204 6.43 -3.06 26.19
C ALA A 204 5.94 -4.11 27.19
N ALA A 205 6.16 -3.87 28.48
CA ALA A 205 5.71 -4.73 29.56
C ALA A 205 5.15 -3.87 30.69
N GLU A 206 4.00 -4.28 31.22
CA GLU A 206 3.37 -3.66 32.38
C GLU A 206 3.08 -4.74 33.43
N LEU A 207 3.47 -4.44 34.67
CA LEU A 207 3.08 -5.23 35.84
C LEU A 207 1.68 -4.80 36.24
N THR A 208 0.77 -5.77 36.34
CA THR A 208 -0.61 -5.50 36.74
C THR A 208 -0.82 -5.64 38.24
N ASP A 209 0.17 -6.18 38.97
CA ASP A 209 0.34 -6.17 40.45
C ASP A 209 -0.96 -6.38 41.24
N ASP A 210 -1.73 -7.42 40.87
CA ASP A 210 -3.06 -7.77 41.42
C ASP A 210 -4.12 -6.64 41.35
N ALA A 211 -3.89 -5.53 40.66
CA ALA A 211 -4.85 -4.42 40.52
C ALA A 211 -6.06 -4.78 39.64
N LEU A 212 -5.96 -5.86 38.85
CA LEU A 212 -7.05 -6.42 38.05
C LEU A 212 -7.76 -7.53 38.85
N HIS A 213 -8.52 -7.13 39.87
CA HIS A 213 -9.46 -8.04 40.53
C HIS A 213 -10.66 -8.28 39.61
N THR A 214 -10.72 -9.48 39.04
CA THR A 214 -11.92 -9.99 38.38
C THR A 214 -12.94 -10.37 39.45
N HIS A 215 -14.05 -9.62 39.50
CA HIS A 215 -15.20 -9.96 40.35
C HIS A 215 -15.92 -11.22 39.87
#